data_AF-A0A6M2E5N6-F1
#
_entry.id   AF-A0A6M2E5N6-F1
#
_cell.length_a   1.000
_cell.length_b   1.000
_cell.length_c   1.000
_cell.angle_alpha   90.00
_cell.angle_beta   90.00
_cell.angle_gamma   90.00
#
_symmetry.space_group_name_H-M   'P 1'
#
loop_
_entity.id
_entity.type
_entity.pdbx_description
1 polymer ?
#
loop_
_entity_poly.entity_id
_entity_poly.type
_entity_poly.pdbx_seq_one_letter_code
_entity_poly.pdbx_strand_id
1 'polypeptide(L)'
;MAVRAQFENNNEIGVFAKLTNSYCLVAIGGSENFYSIFEGELADTIPVIHASIAGCRIIGRLTVGNRHGLLVPNTTTDQELQHLRNSLPDSVKIQRIEERLSALGNVIACNDYVALAHPDLDKV
;
A
#
# COMPACT_ATOMS: atom_id res chain seq x y z
N MET A 1 2.98 12.62 16.00
CA MET A 1 1.62 13.05 16.37
C MET A 1 0.64 12.02 15.81
N ALA A 2 -0.54 11.81 16.41
CA ALA A 2 -1.58 10.96 15.80
C ALA A 2 -2.65 11.87 15.19
N VAL A 3 -2.88 11.73 13.88
CA VAL A 3 -3.85 12.55 13.13
C VAL A 3 -5.06 11.69 12.78
N ARG A 4 -6.26 12.29 12.83
CA ARG A 4 -7.51 11.61 12.44
C ARG A 4 -7.80 11.89 10.98
N ALA A 5 -8.12 10.85 10.23
CA ALA A 5 -8.55 10.93 8.84
C ALA A 5 -9.81 10.10 8.61
N GLN A 6 -10.53 10.41 7.54
CA GLN A 6 -11.72 9.67 7.11
C GLN A 6 -11.72 9.58 5.58
N PHE A 7 -11.99 8.39 5.04
CA PHE A 7 -12.08 8.17 3.59
C PHE A 7 -13.55 7.91 3.22
N GLU A 8 -14.19 8.82 2.48
CA GLU A 8 -15.61 8.69 2.05
C GLU A 8 -16.57 8.21 3.17
N ASN A 9 -16.53 8.88 4.33
CA ASN A 9 -17.29 8.52 5.55
C ASN A 9 -16.87 7.20 6.24
N ASN A 10 -15.80 6.55 5.80
CA ASN A 10 -15.24 5.35 6.41
C ASN A 10 -14.01 5.68 7.29
N ASN A 11 -13.96 5.10 8.48
CA ASN A 11 -12.89 5.30 9.46
C ASN A 11 -11.75 4.26 9.33
N GLU A 12 -11.93 3.23 8.49
CA GLU A 12 -10.96 2.16 8.27
C GLU A 12 -9.84 2.58 7.31
N ILE A 13 -9.02 3.57 7.72
CA ILE A 13 -8.01 4.19 6.85
C ILE A 13 -6.97 3.19 6.34
N GLY A 14 -6.62 2.18 7.14
CA GLY A 14 -5.69 1.12 6.74
C GLY A 14 -6.18 0.27 5.56
N VAL A 15 -7.45 0.38 5.17
CA VAL A 15 -7.98 -0.26 3.96
C VAL A 15 -7.57 0.51 2.70
N PHE A 16 -7.51 1.84 2.80
CA PHE A 16 -7.34 2.76 1.67
C PHE A 16 -5.93 3.34 1.57
N ALA A 17 -5.08 3.09 2.57
CA ALA A 17 -3.71 3.58 2.58
C ALA A 17 -2.72 2.51 3.04
N LYS A 18 -1.48 2.60 2.55
CA LYS A 18 -0.34 1.82 3.00
C LYS A 18 0.79 2.77 3.37
N LEU A 19 1.23 2.74 4.63
CA LEU A 19 2.32 3.58 5.12
C LEU A 19 3.54 2.73 5.43
N THR A 20 4.70 3.14 4.91
CA THR A 20 6.01 2.54 5.21
C THR A 20 7.02 3.63 5.56
N ASN A 21 8.24 3.24 5.91
CA ASN A 21 9.30 4.19 6.25
C ASN A 21 9.90 4.93 5.04
N SER A 22 9.64 4.50 3.81
CA SER A 22 10.21 5.12 2.59
C SER A 22 9.18 5.58 1.56
N TYR A 23 7.92 5.17 1.69
CA TYR A 23 6.83 5.59 0.79
C TYR A 23 5.47 5.43 1.46
N CYS A 24 4.49 6.19 0.98
CA CYS A 24 3.09 6.03 1.33
C CYS A 24 2.27 5.82 0.05
N LEU A 25 1.36 4.85 0.06
CA LEU A 25 0.36 4.66 -0.96
C LEU A 25 -1.00 5.11 -0.43
N VAL A 26 -1.75 5.86 -1.23
CA VAL A 26 -3.13 6.26 -0.92
C VAL A 26 -4.04 5.95 -2.11
N ALA A 27 -5.26 5.51 -1.80
CA ALA A 27 -6.22 5.12 -2.81
C ALA A 27 -6.66 6.30 -3.67
N ILE A 28 -6.76 6.09 -4.98
CA ILE A 28 -7.41 7.06 -5.86
C ILE A 28 -8.90 7.20 -5.54
N GLY A 29 -9.46 8.37 -5.85
CA GLY A 29 -10.87 8.69 -5.64
C GLY A 29 -11.23 9.12 -4.21
N GLY A 30 -10.25 9.39 -3.34
CA GLY A 30 -10.45 10.14 -2.11
C GLY A 30 -10.71 11.64 -2.35
N SER A 31 -11.22 12.32 -1.32
CA SER A 31 -11.37 13.78 -1.32
C SER A 31 -10.03 14.48 -1.07
N GLU A 32 -9.91 15.74 -1.49
CA GLU A 32 -8.72 16.56 -1.19
C GLU A 32 -8.45 16.69 0.31
N ASN A 33 -9.50 16.66 1.14
CA ASN A 33 -9.36 16.62 2.59
C ASN A 33 -8.60 15.38 3.06
N PHE A 34 -8.82 14.22 2.41
CA PHE A 34 -8.10 13.00 2.75
C PHE A 34 -6.63 13.11 2.35
N TYR A 35 -6.33 13.53 1.12
CA TYR A 35 -4.95 13.65 0.64
C TYR A 35 -4.14 14.69 1.42
N SER A 36 -4.74 15.85 1.72
CA SER A 36 -4.11 16.93 2.49
C SER A 36 -3.58 16.46 3.85
N ILE A 37 -4.23 15.47 4.48
CA ILE A 37 -3.78 14.94 5.77
C ILE A 37 -2.47 14.15 5.63
N PHE A 38 -2.34 13.35 4.56
CA PHE A 38 -1.12 12.58 4.32
C PHE A 38 -0.02 13.50 3.80
N GLU A 39 -0.31 14.34 2.81
CA GLU A 39 0.67 15.23 2.21
C GLU A 39 1.19 16.26 3.22
N GLY A 40 0.32 16.83 4.07
CA GLY A 40 0.71 17.81 5.06
C GLY A 40 1.69 17.30 6.12
N GLU A 41 1.70 15.99 6.40
CA GLU A 41 2.59 15.38 7.39
C GLU A 41 3.77 14.62 6.76
N LEU A 42 3.60 14.10 5.54
CA LEU A 42 4.54 13.13 4.95
C LEU A 42 5.28 13.65 3.72
N ALA A 43 4.74 14.60 2.97
CA ALA A 43 5.26 14.98 1.65
C ALA A 43 6.71 15.49 1.68
N ASP A 44 7.13 16.08 2.80
CA ASP A 44 8.50 16.57 2.99
C ASP A 44 9.53 15.44 3.16
N THR A 45 9.09 14.24 3.57
CA THR A 45 9.99 13.13 3.96
C THR A 45 9.88 11.91 3.05
N ILE A 46 8.66 11.53 2.66
CA ILE A 46 8.41 10.36 1.82
C ILE A 46 7.39 10.68 0.72
N PRO A 47 7.51 10.05 -0.47
CA PRO A 47 6.52 10.24 -1.52
C PRO A 47 5.15 9.67 -1.11
N VAL A 48 4.10 10.48 -1.28
CA VAL A 48 2.70 10.05 -1.18
C VAL A 48 2.20 9.76 -2.59
N ILE A 49 1.87 8.50 -2.86
CA ILE A 49 1.59 7.99 -4.21
C ILE A 49 0.12 7.62 -4.31
N HIS A 50 -0.58 8.26 -5.25
CA HIS A 50 -1.98 7.99 -5.52
C HIS A 50 -2.08 6.81 -6.48
N ALA A 51 -2.67 5.69 -6.04
CA ALA A 51 -2.72 4.48 -6.85
C ALA A 51 -4.04 3.69 -6.68
N SER A 52 -4.36 2.88 -7.67
CA SER A 52 -5.25 1.74 -7.56
C SER A 52 -4.46 0.45 -7.68
N ILE A 53 -5.03 -0.64 -7.17
CA ILE A 53 -4.46 -1.98 -7.29
C ILE A 53 -5.57 -2.89 -7.81
N ALA A 54 -5.37 -3.50 -8.97
CA ALA A 54 -6.38 -4.31 -9.64
C ALA A 54 -7.70 -3.55 -9.87
N GLY A 55 -7.62 -2.26 -10.20
CA GLY A 55 -8.76 -1.36 -10.37
C GLY A 55 -9.53 -1.05 -9.07
N CYS A 56 -9.03 -1.48 -7.91
CA CYS A 56 -9.69 -1.32 -6.62
C CYS A 56 -9.06 -0.18 -5.79
N ARG A 57 -9.89 0.41 -4.92
CA ARG A 57 -9.49 1.46 -3.96
C ARG A 57 -8.97 0.90 -2.62
N ILE A 58 -9.08 -0.40 -2.40
CA ILE A 58 -8.70 -1.06 -1.14
C ILE A 58 -7.21 -1.42 -1.07
N ILE A 59 -6.35 -0.47 -1.46
CA ILE A 59 -4.92 -0.72 -1.70
C ILE A 59 -4.17 -1.19 -0.44
N GLY A 60 -4.58 -0.75 0.74
CA GLY A 60 -3.92 -1.09 2.01
C GLY A 60 -4.10 -2.55 2.38
N ARG A 61 -5.23 -3.14 1.97
CA ARG A 61 -5.51 -4.58 2.11
C ARG A 61 -4.90 -5.42 1.01
N LEU A 62 -4.85 -4.90 -0.21
CA LEU A 62 -4.35 -5.66 -1.35
C LEU A 62 -2.83 -5.76 -1.38
N THR A 63 -2.13 -4.82 -0.74
CA THR A 63 -0.67 -4.73 -0.79
C THR A 63 -0.03 -4.95 0.56
N VAL A 64 1.22 -5.40 0.55
CA VAL A 64 2.06 -5.47 1.73
C VAL A 64 3.47 -5.02 1.36
N GLY A 65 4.13 -4.28 2.25
CA GLY A 65 5.41 -3.69 1.93
C GLY A 65 6.08 -3.09 3.15
N ASN A 66 7.40 -2.96 3.04
CA ASN A 66 8.27 -2.29 3.99
C ASN A 66 9.19 -1.33 3.22
N ARG A 67 10.21 -0.76 3.86
CA ARG A 67 11.07 0.21 3.18
C ARG A 67 11.85 -0.35 1.98
N HIS A 68 11.98 -1.67 1.88
CA HIS A 68 12.81 -2.36 0.90
C HIS A 68 12.01 -2.90 -0.29
N GLY A 69 10.70 -3.09 -0.14
CA GLY A 69 9.88 -3.67 -1.20
C GLY A 69 8.39 -3.54 -0.99
N LEU A 70 7.67 -3.76 -2.08
CA LEU A 70 6.22 -3.73 -2.17
C LEU A 70 5.74 -4.98 -2.91
N LEU A 71 4.88 -5.74 -2.27
CA LEU A 71 4.20 -6.89 -2.85
C LEU A 71 2.80 -6.48 -3.27
N VAL A 72 2.48 -6.78 -4.53
CA VAL A 72 1.19 -6.49 -5.15
C VAL A 72 0.57 -7.81 -5.67
N PRO A 73 -0.76 -7.93 -5.72
CA PRO A 73 -1.40 -9.14 -6.20
C PRO A 73 -1.17 -9.32 -7.69
N ASN A 74 -1.23 -10.57 -8.17
CA ASN A 74 -1.08 -10.89 -9.59
C ASN A 74 -2.14 -10.22 -10.49
N THR A 75 -3.28 -9.83 -9.93
CA THR A 75 -4.36 -9.09 -10.62
C THR A 75 -4.04 -7.61 -10.87
N THR A 76 -2.92 -7.10 -10.36
CA THR A 76 -2.49 -5.71 -10.59
C THR A 76 -2.17 -5.51 -12.07
N THR A 77 -2.75 -4.49 -12.70
CA THR A 77 -2.55 -4.21 -14.13
C THR A 77 -1.13 -3.74 -14.42
N ASP A 78 -0.67 -3.86 -15.68
CA ASP A 78 0.66 -3.37 -16.08
C ASP A 78 0.78 -1.86 -15.99
N GLN A 79 -0.32 -1.13 -16.24
CA GLN A 79 -0.36 0.32 -16.11
C GLN A 79 -0.19 0.76 -14.65
N GLU A 80 -0.92 0.14 -13.71
CA GLU A 80 -0.75 0.39 -12.27
C GLU A 80 0.66 0.06 -11.82
N LEU A 81 1.21 -1.05 -12.29
CA LEU A 81 2.55 -1.48 -11.89
C LEU A 81 3.64 -0.55 -12.43
N GLN A 82 3.48 -0.04 -13.66
CA GLN A 82 4.39 0.95 -14.23
C GLN A 82 4.29 2.29 -13.48
N HIS A 83 3.08 2.72 -13.12
CA HIS A 83 2.86 3.92 -12.30
C HIS A 83 3.58 3.83 -10.95
N LEU A 84 3.46 2.68 -10.27
CA LEU A 84 4.17 2.43 -9.01
C LEU A 84 5.69 2.46 -9.20
N ARG A 85 6.22 1.82 -10.24
CA ARG A 85 7.67 1.84 -10.54
C ARG A 85 8.21 3.25 -10.78
N ASN A 86 7.44 4.10 -11.45
CA ASN A 86 7.87 5.47 -11.74
C ASN A 86 7.80 6.38 -10.51
N SER A 87 6.94 6.05 -9.54
CA SER A 87 6.66 6.92 -8.38
C SER A 87 7.41 6.49 -7.11
N LEU A 88 7.82 5.22 -7.02
CA LEU A 88 8.54 4.68 -5.88
C LEU A 88 10.05 4.95 -5.99
N PRO A 89 10.76 5.10 -4.86
CA PRO A 89 12.22 5.19 -4.87
C PRO A 89 12.85 3.93 -5.47
N ASP A 90 13.96 4.08 -6.21
CA ASP A 90 14.68 2.98 -6.87
C ASP A 90 15.12 1.84 -5.93
N SER A 91 15.26 2.15 -4.63
CA SER A 91 15.60 1.17 -3.60
C SER A 91 14.47 0.18 -3.28
N VAL A 92 13.22 0.49 -3.67
CA VAL A 92 12.03 -0.31 -3.36
C VAL A 92 11.78 -1.31 -4.49
N LYS A 93 11.88 -2.60 -4.18
CA LYS A 93 11.58 -3.66 -5.14
C LYS A 93 10.10 -3.97 -5.18
N ILE A 94 9.48 -3.84 -6.36
CA ILE A 94 8.06 -4.15 -6.56
C ILE A 94 7.94 -5.53 -7.20
N GLN A 95 7.15 -6.42 -6.60
CA GLN A 95 6.96 -7.79 -7.08
C GLN A 95 5.47 -8.17 -7.07
N ARG A 96 5.01 -8.75 -8.19
CA ARG A 96 3.73 -9.45 -8.24
C ARG A 96 3.86 -10.81 -7.57
N ILE A 97 2.90 -11.13 -6.70
CA ILE A 97 2.80 -12.44 -6.07
C ILE A 97 1.44 -13.06 -6.42
N GLU A 98 1.48 -14.35 -6.75
CA GLU A 98 0.30 -15.19 -6.80
C GLU A 98 0.03 -15.74 -5.39
N GLU A 99 -1.12 -15.39 -4.84
CA GLU A 99 -1.59 -15.83 -3.54
C GLU A 99 -3.09 -16.16 -3.69
N ARG A 100 -3.54 -17.28 -3.11
CA ARG A 100 -4.87 -17.84 -3.35
C ARG A 100 -5.77 -17.90 -2.09
N LEU A 101 -5.24 -17.60 -0.91
CA LEU A 101 -5.98 -17.61 0.36
C LEU A 101 -6.77 -16.32 0.58
N SER A 102 -6.14 -15.15 0.43
CA SER A 102 -6.76 -13.84 0.71
C SER A 102 -5.99 -12.67 0.07
N ALA A 103 -6.34 -11.44 0.45
CA ALA A 103 -5.55 -10.27 0.08
C ALA A 103 -4.23 -10.24 0.87
N LEU A 104 -3.12 -9.87 0.21
CA LEU A 104 -1.76 -9.88 0.80
C LEU A 104 -1.67 -9.12 2.14
N GLY A 105 -2.34 -7.97 2.26
CA GLY A 105 -2.35 -7.17 3.48
C GLY A 105 -3.20 -7.75 4.61
N ASN A 106 -4.03 -8.77 4.36
CA ASN A 106 -4.72 -9.52 5.42
C ASN A 106 -3.88 -10.69 5.94
N VAL A 107 -3.06 -11.29 5.07
CA VAL A 107 -2.29 -12.51 5.39
C VAL A 107 -0.88 -12.22 5.84
N ILE A 108 -0.33 -11.04 5.55
CA ILE A 108 1.03 -10.66 5.92
C ILE A 108 1.03 -9.32 6.66
N ALA A 109 1.62 -9.32 7.85
CA ALA A 109 1.98 -8.11 8.59
C ALA A 109 3.51 -8.05 8.71
N CYS A 110 4.14 -6.98 8.23
CA CYS A 110 5.58 -6.85 8.22
C CYS A 110 6.07 -5.49 8.70
N ASN A 111 7.30 -5.46 9.18
CA ASN A 111 8.11 -4.26 9.33
C ASN A 111 9.42 -4.41 8.52
N ASP A 112 10.41 -3.57 8.78
CA ASP A 112 11.69 -3.60 8.05
C ASP A 112 12.58 -4.80 8.41
N TYR A 113 12.24 -5.56 9.46
CA TYR A 113 13.08 -6.62 10.03
C TYR A 113 12.40 -8.00 10.06
N VAL A 114 11.10 -8.06 10.31
CA VAL A 114 10.31 -9.26 10.59
C VAL A 114 8.98 -9.19 9.84
N ALA A 115 8.52 -10.35 9.37
CA ALA A 115 7.17 -10.53 8.84
C ALA A 115 6.47 -11.67 9.57
N LEU A 116 5.18 -11.48 9.85
CA LEU A 116 4.24 -12.51 10.28
C LEU A 116 3.33 -12.82 9.09
N ALA A 117 3.22 -14.10 8.76
CA ALA A 117 2.41 -14.57 7.65
C ALA A 117 1.38 -15.59 8.13
N HIS A 118 0.28 -15.72 7.39
CA HIS A 118 -0.72 -16.76 7.62
C HIS A 118 -0.06 -18.15 7.56
N PRO A 119 -0.38 -19.08 8.48
CA PRO A 119 0.29 -20.38 8.56
C PRO A 119 0.10 -21.25 7.31
N ASP A 120 -1.02 -21.09 6.63
CA ASP A 120 -1.34 -21.84 5.41
C ASP A 120 -0.76 -21.22 4.14
N LEU A 121 0.00 -20.12 4.24
CA LEU A 121 0.63 -19.48 3.07
C LEU A 121 1.62 -20.46 2.43
N ASP A 122 1.53 -20.62 1.11
CA ASP A 122 2.33 -21.61 0.38
C ASP A 122 3.84 -21.40 0.62
N LYS A 123 4.52 -22.50 0.95
CA LYS A 123 5.98 -22.57 1.06
C LYS A 123 6.56 -22.78 -0.33
N VAL A 124 6.52 -21.75 -1.17
CA VAL A 124 7.21 -21.78 -2.46
C VAL A 124 8.72 -21.73 -2.24
#